data_AF-A0A2H5R461-F1
#
_entry.id   AF-A0A2H5R461-F1
#
_cell.length_a   1.000
_cell.length_b   1.000
_cell.length_c   1.000
_cell.angle_alpha   90.00
_cell.angle_beta   90.00
_cell.angle_gamma   90.00
#
_symmetry.space_group_name_H-M   'P 1'
#
loop_
_entity.id
_entity.type
_entity.pdbx_description
1 polymer ?
#
loop_
_entity_poly.entity_id
_entity_poly.type
_entity_poly.pdbx_seq_one_letter_code
_entity_poly.pdbx_strand_id
1 'polypeptide(L)'
;MVNPVKKVKIVKKRIKPFIRHQSDRYKSVKEAWRKPKGIDNRVRRRFKGQFLMPKIGYGSNKKTRHLMPNGFKKFLVSNTRELELLLMHNKTYAAEIAHNVSSRNRIAIIDRAQQLNIRVTNAKARVRSQEVD
;
A
#
# COMPACT_ATOMS: atom_id res chain seq x y z
N MET A 1 7.67 -9.63 19.10
CA MET A 1 7.15 -8.83 17.96
C MET A 1 5.72 -8.43 18.23
N VAL A 2 5.35 -7.17 17.96
CA VAL A 2 3.97 -6.69 18.19
C VAL A 2 2.98 -7.35 17.24
N ASN A 3 1.87 -7.81 17.81
CA ASN A 3 0.76 -8.42 17.09
C ASN A 3 -0.40 -7.42 16.95
N PRO A 4 -1.14 -7.47 15.83
CA PRO A 4 -2.27 -6.58 15.60
C PRO A 4 -3.46 -6.95 16.49
N VAL A 5 -4.27 -5.96 16.89
CA VAL A 5 -5.39 -6.15 17.85
C VAL A 5 -6.45 -7.13 17.33
N LYS A 6 -6.85 -7.03 16.05
CA LYS A 6 -7.88 -7.88 15.44
C LYS A 6 -7.49 -8.24 14.01
N LYS A 7 -7.38 -9.53 13.71
CA LYS A 7 -7.17 -10.05 12.35
C LYS A 7 -8.52 -10.32 11.69
N VAL A 8 -9.08 -9.34 11.01
CA VAL A 8 -10.27 -9.53 10.16
C VAL A 8 -9.82 -10.10 8.81
N LYS A 9 -10.46 -11.18 8.34
CA LYS A 9 -10.16 -11.76 7.02
C LYS A 9 -10.39 -10.71 5.92
N ILE A 10 -9.35 -10.42 5.15
CA ILE A 10 -9.43 -9.48 4.04
C ILE A 10 -10.06 -10.18 2.84
N VAL A 11 -11.24 -9.73 2.42
CA VAL A 11 -11.87 -10.17 1.16
C VAL A 11 -11.72 -9.07 0.12
N LYS A 12 -11.05 -9.38 -1.01
CA LYS A 12 -10.92 -8.47 -2.15
C LYS A 12 -11.94 -8.86 -3.23
N LYS A 13 -12.87 -7.94 -3.55
CA LYS A 13 -13.87 -8.14 -4.62
C LYS A 13 -13.24 -8.22 -6.02
N ARG A 14 -12.13 -7.52 -6.22
CA ARG A 14 -11.36 -7.53 -7.45
C ARG A 14 -9.88 -7.32 -7.11
N ILE A 15 -9.02 -8.13 -7.74
CA ILE A 15 -7.56 -8.04 -7.61
C ILE A 15 -6.96 -7.40 -8.87
N LYS A 16 -7.49 -7.76 -10.05
CA LYS A 16 -7.02 -7.20 -11.33
C LYS A 16 -7.21 -5.67 -11.38
N PRO A 17 -6.22 -4.90 -11.82
CA PRO A 17 -6.37 -3.46 -11.99
C PRO A 17 -7.44 -3.14 -13.05
N PHE A 18 -7.89 -1.89 -13.02
CA PHE A 18 -8.70 -1.34 -14.09
C PHE A 18 -7.76 -0.71 -15.10
N ILE A 19 -7.61 -1.35 -16.26
CA ILE A 19 -6.72 -0.88 -17.32
C ILE A 19 -7.49 -0.03 -18.34
N ARG A 20 -6.79 0.93 -18.93
CA ARG A 20 -7.34 1.78 -19.99
C ARG A 20 -7.61 0.96 -21.25
N HIS A 21 -8.71 1.26 -21.94
CA HIS A 21 -9.02 0.64 -23.22
C HIS A 21 -7.89 0.86 -24.24
N GLN A 22 -7.47 -0.20 -24.94
CA GLN A 22 -6.41 -0.22 -25.96
C GLN A 22 -4.99 0.09 -25.46
N SER A 23 -4.74 0.09 -24.15
CA SER A 23 -3.37 0.21 -23.63
C SER A 23 -2.48 -0.99 -23.95
N ASP A 24 -3.11 -2.14 -24.18
CA ASP A 24 -2.48 -3.38 -24.64
C ASP A 24 -1.96 -3.27 -26.09
N ARG A 25 -2.63 -2.46 -26.93
CA ARG A 25 -2.30 -2.31 -28.35
C ARG A 25 -1.29 -1.20 -28.62
N TYR A 26 -1.38 -0.09 -27.89
CA TYR A 26 -0.58 1.11 -28.16
C TYR A 26 0.28 1.49 -26.96
N LYS A 27 1.61 1.52 -27.15
CA LYS A 27 2.57 1.95 -26.12
C LYS A 27 2.35 3.39 -25.63
N SER A 28 1.84 4.26 -26.50
CA SER A 28 1.49 5.65 -26.16
C SER A 28 0.28 5.74 -25.21
N VAL A 29 -0.60 4.73 -25.22
CA VAL A 29 -1.76 4.65 -24.35
C VAL A 29 -1.38 3.96 -23.05
N LYS A 30 -1.06 4.76 -22.03
CA LYS A 30 -0.73 4.24 -20.70
C LYS A 30 -1.88 3.44 -20.09
N GLU A 31 -1.54 2.40 -19.31
CA GLU A 31 -2.51 1.48 -18.67
C GLU A 31 -3.40 2.14 -17.62
N ALA A 32 -2.99 3.29 -17.05
CA ALA A 32 -3.74 3.99 -16.03
C ALA A 32 -5.17 4.32 -16.48
N TRP A 33 -6.16 3.88 -15.70
CA TRP A 33 -7.58 4.00 -16.04
C TRP A 33 -7.96 5.44 -16.44
N ARG A 34 -8.67 5.56 -17.55
CA ARG A 34 -9.36 6.79 -17.99
C ARG A 34 -10.76 6.41 -18.47
N LYS A 35 -11.76 7.20 -18.07
CA LYS A 35 -13.15 6.97 -18.49
C LYS A 35 -13.26 7.21 -20.02
N PRO A 36 -13.66 6.21 -20.82
CA PRO A 36 -13.82 6.39 -22.26
C PRO A 36 -15.00 7.33 -22.55
N LYS A 37 -14.78 8.33 -23.41
CA LYS A 37 -15.76 9.37 -23.75
C LYS A 37 -16.45 9.17 -25.10
N GLY A 38 -15.82 8.50 -26.06
CA GLY A 38 -16.33 8.37 -27.45
C GLY A 38 -17.63 7.59 -27.59
N ILE A 39 -18.47 7.96 -28.57
CA ILE A 39 -19.84 7.45 -28.70
C ILE A 39 -19.95 5.97 -29.01
N ASP A 40 -19.04 5.46 -29.82
CA ASP A 40 -19.02 4.06 -30.27
C ASP A 40 -18.15 3.15 -29.39
N ASN A 41 -17.59 3.69 -28.31
CA ASN A 41 -16.70 2.91 -27.47
C ASN A 41 -17.44 1.77 -26.74
N ARG A 42 -17.01 0.53 -27.00
CA ARG A 42 -17.65 -0.68 -26.46
C ARG A 42 -17.55 -0.79 -24.94
N VAL A 43 -16.45 -0.35 -24.32
CA VAL A 43 -16.28 -0.30 -22.85
C VAL A 43 -17.31 0.65 -22.24
N ARG A 44 -17.49 1.83 -22.85
CA ARG A 44 -18.45 2.85 -22.39
C ARG A 44 -19.89 2.34 -22.43
N ARG A 45 -20.25 1.66 -23.53
CA ARG A 45 -21.55 1.01 -23.74
C ARG A 45 -21.74 -0.28 -22.91
N ARG A 46 -20.71 -0.75 -22.20
CA ARG A 46 -20.74 -1.93 -21.30
C ARG A 46 -21.06 -3.26 -22.00
N PHE A 47 -20.57 -3.45 -23.22
CA PHE A 47 -20.71 -4.76 -23.88
C PHE A 47 -20.02 -5.88 -23.09
N LYS A 48 -20.62 -7.08 -23.10
CA LYS A 48 -20.05 -8.29 -22.48
C LYS A 48 -18.70 -8.63 -23.13
N GLY A 49 -17.77 -9.17 -22.35
CA GLY A 49 -16.43 -9.56 -22.80
C GLY A 49 -15.42 -8.42 -22.88
N GLN A 50 -15.86 -7.17 -22.71
CA GLN A 50 -14.98 -6.01 -22.72
C GLN A 50 -14.53 -5.63 -21.28
N PHE A 51 -13.49 -4.80 -21.15
CA PHE A 51 -12.98 -4.33 -19.86
C PHE A 51 -14.08 -3.75 -18.96
N LEU A 52 -14.07 -4.15 -17.70
CA LEU A 52 -14.99 -3.64 -16.69
C LEU A 52 -14.55 -2.23 -16.27
N MET A 53 -15.52 -1.33 -16.02
CA MET A 53 -15.25 0.02 -15.51
C MET A 53 -15.20 0.04 -13.98
N PRO A 54 -14.38 0.92 -13.36
CA PRO A 54 -14.45 1.19 -11.93
C PRO A 54 -15.84 1.68 -11.53
N LYS A 55 -16.35 1.12 -10.43
CA LYS A 55 -17.65 1.47 -9.83
C LYS A 55 -17.56 1.32 -8.31
N ILE A 56 -18.43 2.02 -7.58
CA ILE A 56 -18.50 1.93 -6.11
C ILE A 56 -18.75 0.51 -5.59
N GLY A 57 -19.43 -0.34 -6.38
CA GLY A 57 -19.69 -1.75 -6.03
C GLY A 57 -18.44 -2.59 -5.79
N TYR A 58 -17.30 -2.23 -6.39
CA TYR A 58 -16.01 -2.90 -6.15
C TYR A 58 -15.34 -2.47 -4.84
N GLY A 59 -15.89 -1.48 -4.12
CA GLY A 59 -15.38 -1.00 -2.84
C GLY A 59 -15.24 -2.14 -1.82
N SER A 60 -14.10 -2.18 -1.14
CA SER A 60 -13.82 -3.13 -0.06
C SER A 60 -14.54 -2.74 1.23
N ASN A 61 -14.70 -3.71 2.15
CA ASN A 61 -15.28 -3.48 3.47
C ASN A 61 -14.54 -2.33 4.19
N LYS A 62 -15.30 -1.40 4.78
CA LYS A 62 -14.78 -0.23 5.51
C LYS A 62 -13.75 -0.64 6.57
N LYS A 63 -13.98 -1.75 7.29
CA LYS A 63 -13.08 -2.23 8.36
C LYS A 63 -11.72 -2.71 7.83
N THR A 64 -11.68 -3.28 6.62
CA THR A 64 -10.46 -3.85 6.01
C THR A 64 -9.79 -2.92 5.00
N ARG A 65 -10.31 -1.68 4.84
CA ARG A 65 -9.78 -0.72 3.89
C ARG A 65 -8.38 -0.27 4.36
N HIS A 66 -7.42 -0.26 3.45
CA HIS A 66 -6.01 0.06 3.72
C HIS A 66 -5.30 -0.89 4.71
N LEU A 67 -5.90 -2.04 5.03
CA LEU A 67 -5.26 -3.07 5.85
C LEU A 67 -4.27 -3.87 4.99
N MET A 68 -3.06 -4.04 5.51
CA MET A 68 -2.04 -4.92 4.94
C MET A 68 -2.33 -6.39 5.31
N PRO A 69 -1.81 -7.37 4.57
CA PRO A 69 -1.98 -8.79 4.88
C PRO A 69 -1.48 -9.19 6.29
N ASN A 70 -0.50 -8.45 6.83
CA ASN A 70 0.04 -8.65 8.17
C ASN A 70 -0.91 -8.19 9.30
N GLY A 71 -2.05 -7.58 8.98
CA GLY A 71 -3.06 -7.12 9.94
C GLY A 71 -2.93 -5.66 10.38
N PHE A 72 -1.90 -4.93 9.94
CA PHE A 72 -1.69 -3.53 10.27
C PHE A 72 -2.13 -2.60 9.14
N LYS A 73 -2.40 -1.33 9.46
CA LYS A 73 -2.47 -0.24 8.48
C LYS A 73 -1.06 0.34 8.27
N LYS A 74 -0.71 0.64 7.02
CA LYS A 74 0.57 1.28 6.69
C LYS A 74 0.55 2.75 7.12
N PHE A 75 1.59 3.21 7.81
CA PHE A 75 1.86 4.61 8.10
C PHE A 75 3.26 4.98 7.59
N LEU A 76 3.36 5.98 6.72
CA LEU A 76 4.64 6.41 6.16
C LEU A 76 5.35 7.32 7.16
N VAL A 77 6.62 7.05 7.45
CA VAL A 77 7.42 7.78 8.44
C VAL A 77 8.70 8.32 7.78
N SER A 78 8.99 9.59 7.97
CA SER A 78 10.18 10.27 7.41
C SER A 78 11.24 10.59 8.46
N ASN A 79 10.85 10.73 9.74
CA ASN A 79 11.74 11.10 10.85
C ASN A 79 11.37 10.34 12.14
N THR A 80 12.20 10.48 13.18
CA THR A 80 12.00 9.81 14.47
C THR A 80 10.81 10.36 15.26
N ARG A 81 10.48 11.65 15.11
CA ARG A 81 9.37 12.31 15.82
C ARG A 81 8.00 11.78 15.38
N GLU A 82 7.86 11.47 14.09
CA GLU A 82 6.65 10.85 13.52
C GLU A 82 6.36 9.45 14.08
N LEU A 83 7.35 8.75 14.66
CA LEU A 83 7.10 7.48 15.35
C LEU A 83 6.31 7.67 16.64
N GLU A 84 6.39 8.84 17.28
CA GLU A 84 5.70 9.10 18.55
C GLU A 84 4.17 9.15 18.36
N LEU A 85 3.71 9.56 17.16
CA LEU A 85 2.30 9.48 16.77
C LEU A 85 1.76 8.04 16.78
N LEU A 86 2.65 7.05 16.62
CA LEU A 86 2.30 5.63 16.60
C LEU A 86 2.36 4.99 17.98
N LEU A 87 2.78 5.71 19.03
CA LEU A 87 2.94 5.16 20.38
C LEU A 87 1.63 4.55 20.90
N MET A 88 0.52 5.30 20.80
CA MET A 88 -0.81 4.82 21.20
C MET A 88 -1.43 3.83 20.20
N HIS A 89 -0.87 3.74 18.99
CA HIS A 89 -1.46 3.03 17.86
C HIS A 89 -0.61 1.88 17.32
N ASN A 90 0.39 1.43 18.08
CA ASN A 90 1.40 0.44 17.69
C ASN A 90 0.80 -0.94 17.32
N LYS A 91 -0.40 -1.29 17.81
CA LYS A 91 -1.13 -2.52 17.44
C LYS A 91 -2.08 -2.35 16.23
N THR A 92 -2.29 -1.14 15.74
CA THR A 92 -3.17 -0.85 14.60
C THR A 92 -2.38 -0.47 13.35
N TYR A 93 -1.28 0.26 13.52
CA TYR A 93 -0.44 0.75 12.43
C TYR A 93 0.96 0.13 12.48
N ALA A 94 1.54 -0.03 11.30
CA ALA A 94 2.94 -0.36 11.13
C ALA A 94 3.62 0.81 10.41
N ALA A 95 4.83 1.17 10.86
CA ALA A 95 5.63 2.20 10.23
C ALA A 95 6.27 1.66 8.94
N GLU A 96 6.29 2.46 7.89
CA GLU A 96 7.09 2.25 6.69
C GLU A 96 7.99 3.45 6.49
N ILE A 97 9.29 3.22 6.48
CA ILE A 97 10.26 4.32 6.37
C ILE A 97 10.27 4.82 4.92
N ALA A 98 10.10 6.13 4.74
CA ALA A 98 10.04 6.77 3.44
C ALA A 98 11.31 6.57 2.59
N HIS A 99 11.16 6.64 1.27
CA HIS A 99 12.21 6.32 0.30
C HIS A 99 13.38 7.33 0.31
N ASN A 100 13.09 8.59 0.66
CA ASN A 100 14.05 9.69 0.73
C ASN A 100 14.97 9.64 1.97
N VAL A 101 14.66 8.79 2.96
CA VAL A 101 15.46 8.69 4.19
C VAL A 101 16.77 7.95 3.91
N SER A 102 17.89 8.57 4.27
CA SER A 102 19.24 8.03 4.17
C SER A 102 19.48 6.86 5.13
N SER A 103 20.45 5.98 4.84
CA SER A 103 20.77 4.81 5.66
C SER A 103 21.05 5.15 7.12
N ARG A 104 21.82 6.21 7.39
CA ARG A 104 22.11 6.70 8.75
C ARG A 104 20.84 7.02 9.54
N ASN A 105 19.92 7.78 8.93
CA ASN A 105 18.66 8.15 9.59
C ASN A 105 17.71 6.95 9.71
N ARG A 106 17.78 5.98 8.79
CA ARG A 106 16.99 4.74 8.89
C ARG A 106 17.37 3.94 10.13
N ILE A 107 18.66 3.84 10.47
CA ILE A 107 19.13 3.15 11.68
C ILE A 107 18.51 3.80 12.92
N ALA A 108 18.62 5.13 13.04
CA ALA A 108 18.02 5.87 14.16
C ALA A 108 16.49 5.67 14.28
N ILE A 109 15.77 5.63 13.14
CA ILE A 109 14.33 5.35 13.11
C ILE A 109 14.03 3.91 13.55
N ILE A 110 14.84 2.93 13.12
CA ILE A 110 14.66 1.52 13.48
C ILE A 110 14.89 1.34 14.99
N ASP A 111 15.97 1.91 15.53
CA ASP A 111 16.30 1.81 16.95
C ASP A 111 15.20 2.44 17.81
N ARG A 112 14.74 3.63 17.43
CA ARG A 112 13.61 4.29 18.11
C ARG A 112 12.32 3.49 17.99
N ALA A 113 12.03 2.90 16.83
CA ALA A 113 10.85 2.07 16.63
C ALA A 113 10.89 0.79 17.49
N GLN A 114 12.06 0.20 17.71
CA GLN A 114 12.22 -0.95 18.62
C GLN A 114 11.89 -0.57 20.06
N GLN A 115 12.40 0.58 20.54
CA GLN A 115 12.09 1.09 21.89
C GLN A 115 10.58 1.28 22.10
N LEU A 116 9.89 1.84 21.10
CA LEU A 116 8.45 2.11 21.16
C LEU A 116 7.58 0.88 20.82
N ASN A 117 8.20 -0.28 20.58
CA ASN A 117 7.53 -1.50 20.14
C ASN A 117 6.65 -1.28 18.89
N ILE A 118 7.15 -0.53 17.90
CA ILE A 118 6.45 -0.28 16.64
C ILE A 118 6.97 -1.25 15.58
N ARG A 119 6.05 -1.91 14.86
CA ARG A 119 6.43 -2.76 13.73
C ARG A 119 6.84 -1.91 12.52
N VAL A 120 8.06 -2.09 12.03
CA VAL A 120 8.55 -1.47 10.79
C VAL A 120 8.47 -2.47 9.62
N THR A 121 7.83 -2.09 8.50
CA THR A 121 7.60 -3.01 7.36
C THR A 121 8.85 -3.24 6.50
N ASN A 122 9.72 -2.23 6.37
CA ASN A 122 10.91 -2.22 5.53
C ASN A 122 12.21 -2.05 6.33
N ALA A 123 12.29 -2.63 7.54
CA ALA A 123 13.42 -2.45 8.46
C ALA A 123 14.78 -2.79 7.84
N LYS A 124 14.87 -3.85 7.02
CA LYS A 124 16.13 -4.30 6.40
C LYS A 124 16.55 -3.49 5.15
N ALA A 125 15.70 -2.59 4.64
CA ALA A 125 16.01 -1.90 3.39
C ALA A 125 17.12 -0.86 3.60
N ARG A 126 18.13 -0.87 2.72
CA ARG A 126 19.29 0.07 2.70
C ARG A 126 20.16 0.04 3.97
N VAL A 127 20.02 -0.98 4.82
CA VAL A 127 20.86 -1.22 5.99
C VAL A 127 21.58 -2.54 5.76
N ARG A 128 22.88 -2.47 5.45
CA ARG A 128 23.72 -3.66 5.27
C ARG A 128 24.39 -3.95 6.62
N SER A 129 24.32 -5.19 7.09
CA SER A 129 25.14 -5.63 8.22
C SER A 129 26.60 -5.62 7.78
N GLN A 130 27.48 -5.08 8.63
CA GLN A 130 28.92 -5.22 8.45
C GLN A 130 29.25 -6.70 8.72
N GLU A 131 29.86 -7.39 7.76
CA GLU A 131 30.45 -8.71 8.02
C GLU A 131 31.62 -8.48 8.97
N VAL A 132 31.61 -9.18 10.10
CA VAL A 132 32.70 -9.15 11.06
C VAL A 132 33.58 -10.33 10.68
N ASP A 133 34.75 -10.03 10.12
CA ASP A 133 35.83 -11.01 9.85
C ASP A 133 36.37 -11.60 11.17
#